data_AF-A0A2N2FNK7-F1
#
_entry.id   AF-A0A2N2FNK7-F1
#
_cell.length_a   1.000
_cell.length_b   1.000
_cell.length_c   1.000
_cell.angle_alpha   90.00
_cell.angle_beta   90.00
_cell.angle_gamma   90.00
#
_symmetry.space_group_name_H-M   'P 1'
#
loop_
_entity.id
_entity.type
_entity.pdbx_description
1 polymer ?
#
loop_
_entity_poly.entity_id
_entity_poly.type
_entity_poly.pdbx_seq_one_letter_code
_entity_poly.pdbx_strand_id
1 'polypeptide(L)'
;MSKKLLHATGFGRIHQLITEGRDDEARELLKALQDEYIGLVEENDALKNQIIEVAQVLDMAECMEFDGQKYWLTDDLRHTGPYCQLCYDRDGLLMRLQKQQRHWKCQCCGNVFVDTKAVKETAVKRSFPVAVPRPPIPLFMK
;
A
#
# COMPACT_ATOMS: atom_id res chain seq x y z
N MET A 1 22.12 -30.09 4.58
CA MET A 1 21.87 -30.41 6.00
C MET A 1 21.24 -29.17 6.62
N SER A 2 20.02 -29.29 7.16
CA SER A 2 19.17 -28.14 7.52
C SER A 2 19.71 -27.42 8.75
N LYS A 3 19.89 -26.08 8.69
CA LYS A 3 20.45 -25.22 9.77
C LYS A 3 19.86 -25.48 11.16
N LYS A 4 18.58 -25.91 11.23
CA LYS A 4 17.90 -26.28 12.48
C LYS A 4 18.55 -27.44 13.26
N LEU A 5 19.28 -28.34 12.61
CA LEU A 5 19.92 -29.48 13.26
C LEU A 5 21.19 -29.09 14.03
N LEU A 6 21.87 -28.00 13.66
CA LEU A 6 23.12 -27.55 14.30
C LEU A 6 22.91 -27.03 15.73
N HIS A 7 21.81 -26.33 16.01
CA HIS A 7 21.56 -25.72 17.32
C HIS A 7 21.30 -26.72 18.45
N ALA A 8 20.57 -27.81 18.18
CA ALA A 8 20.29 -28.83 19.18
C ALA A 8 21.54 -29.68 19.51
N THR A 9 22.44 -29.85 18.53
CA THR A 9 23.64 -30.68 18.68
C THR A 9 24.90 -29.89 19.04
N GLY A 10 24.93 -28.58 18.77
CA GLY A 10 26.11 -27.72 18.93
C GLY A 10 26.52 -27.52 20.38
N PHE A 11 25.57 -27.19 21.27
CA PHE A 11 25.86 -27.06 22.70
C PHE A 11 26.26 -28.39 23.36
N GLY A 12 25.65 -29.50 22.92
CA GLY A 12 26.05 -30.84 23.36
C GLY A 12 27.49 -31.16 22.96
N ARG A 13 27.89 -30.79 21.74
CA ARG A 13 29.27 -30.95 21.26
C ARG A 13 30.27 -30.08 22.03
N ILE A 14 29.91 -28.84 22.34
CA ILE A 14 30.74 -27.95 23.18
C ILE A 14 30.94 -28.57 24.58
N HIS A 15 29.87 -29.04 25.21
CA HIS A 15 29.96 -29.68 26.52
C HIS A 15 30.87 -30.92 26.50
N GLN A 16 30.77 -31.73 25.44
CA GLN A 16 31.66 -32.86 25.24
C GLN A 16 33.12 -32.42 25.10
N LEU A 17 33.41 -31.41 24.28
CA LEU A 17 34.77 -30.89 24.09
C LEU A 17 35.39 -30.39 25.41
N ILE A 18 34.61 -29.70 26.23
CA ILE A 18 35.05 -29.26 27.58
C ILE A 18 35.34 -30.48 28.48
N THR A 19 34.47 -31.49 28.45
CA THR A 19 34.66 -32.73 29.23
C THR A 19 35.92 -33.50 28.78
N GLU A 20 36.26 -33.42 27.49
CA GLU A 20 37.48 -33.99 26.89
C GLU A 20 38.74 -33.12 27.13
N GLY A 21 38.63 -31.97 27.78
CA GLY A 21 39.74 -31.03 28.02
C GLY A 21 40.18 -30.23 26.79
N ARG A 22 39.34 -30.17 25.75
CA ARG A 22 39.59 -29.51 24.46
C ARG A 22 38.96 -28.11 24.45
N ASP A 23 39.41 -27.27 25.37
CA ASP A 23 38.78 -25.98 25.64
C ASP A 23 38.88 -24.99 24.47
N ASP A 24 39.97 -25.03 23.70
CA ASP A 24 40.16 -24.14 22.56
C ASP A 24 39.14 -24.42 21.44
N GLU A 25 38.94 -25.70 21.10
CA GLU A 25 37.94 -26.11 20.11
C GLU A 25 36.51 -25.80 20.60
N ALA A 26 36.26 -25.96 21.90
CA ALA A 26 34.98 -25.60 22.50
C ALA A 26 34.70 -24.10 22.37
N ARG A 27 35.71 -23.25 22.57
CA ARG A 27 35.62 -21.79 22.42
C ARG A 27 35.38 -21.38 20.97
N GLU A 28 36.08 -21.98 20.02
CA GLU A 28 35.87 -21.70 18.59
C GLU A 28 34.46 -22.08 18.16
N LEU A 29 33.98 -23.26 18.55
CA LEU A 29 32.63 -23.70 18.23
C LEU A 29 31.56 -22.82 18.88
N LEU A 30 31.78 -22.39 20.14
CA LEU A 30 30.88 -21.46 20.81
C LEU A 30 30.81 -20.12 20.08
N LYS A 31 31.95 -19.58 19.65
CA LYS A 31 32.01 -18.33 18.89
C LYS A 31 31.26 -18.47 17.56
N ALA A 32 31.48 -19.55 16.82
CA ALA A 32 30.78 -19.81 15.57
C ALA A 32 29.25 -19.88 15.75
N LEU A 33 28.78 -20.53 16.82
CA LEU A 33 27.35 -20.57 17.16
C LEU A 33 26.80 -19.21 17.58
N GLN A 34 27.58 -18.41 18.29
CA GLN A 34 27.20 -17.04 18.65
C GLN A 34 27.06 -16.16 17.40
N ASP A 35 28.03 -16.23 16.48
CA ASP A 35 28.00 -15.48 15.23
C ASP A 35 26.78 -15.90 14.37
N GLU A 36 26.47 -17.20 14.28
CA GLU A 36 25.27 -17.70 13.60
C GLU A 36 23.98 -17.22 14.28
N TYR A 37 23.92 -17.26 15.62
CA TYR A 37 22.75 -16.79 16.36
C TYR A 37 22.51 -15.29 16.15
N ILE A 38 23.55 -14.46 16.18
CA ILE A 38 23.46 -13.03 15.91
C ILE A 38 22.91 -12.81 14.49
N GLY A 39 23.47 -13.49 13.49
CA GLY A 39 22.98 -13.38 12.11
C GLY A 39 21.52 -13.80 11.96
N LEU A 40 21.08 -14.84 12.68
CA LEU A 40 19.68 -15.27 12.69
C LEU A 40 18.75 -14.23 13.33
N VAL A 41 19.18 -13.58 14.42
CA VAL A 41 18.40 -12.51 15.06
C VAL A 41 18.27 -11.32 14.12
N GLU A 42 19.37 -10.90 13.49
CA GLU A 42 19.37 -9.80 12.52
C GLU A 42 18.46 -10.10 11.32
N GLU A 43 18.53 -11.30 10.76
CA GLU A 43 17.64 -11.74 9.67
C GLU A 43 16.18 -11.76 10.13
N ASN A 44 15.91 -12.25 11.34
CA ASN A 44 14.55 -12.30 11.88
C ASN A 44 13.96 -10.91 12.07
N ASP A 45 14.74 -9.95 12.56
CA ASP A 45 14.30 -8.57 12.75
C ASP A 45 14.09 -7.87 11.41
N ALA A 46 14.97 -8.10 10.42
CA ALA A 46 14.78 -7.60 9.06
C ALA A 46 13.47 -8.13 8.43
N LEU A 47 13.18 -9.42 8.60
CA LEU A 47 11.93 -10.03 8.11
C LEU A 47 10.69 -9.48 8.82
N LYS A 48 10.74 -9.32 10.15
CA LYS A 48 9.64 -8.70 10.91
C LYS A 48 9.36 -7.28 10.43
N ASN A 49 10.41 -6.48 10.18
CA ASN A 49 10.26 -5.11 9.67
C ASN A 49 9.58 -5.11 8.29
N GLN A 50 9.99 -6.01 7.39
CA GLN A 50 9.33 -6.15 6.08
C GLN A 50 7.85 -6.54 6.20
N ILE A 51 7.51 -7.43 7.14
CA ILE A 51 6.11 -7.81 7.41
C ILE A 51 5.30 -6.60 7.89
N ILE A 52 5.86 -5.80 8.79
CA ILE A 52 5.22 -4.58 9.31
C ILE A 52 4.96 -3.59 8.18
N GLU A 53 5.94 -3.35 7.31
CA GLU A 53 5.80 -2.43 6.17
C GLU A 53 4.69 -2.88 5.21
N VAL A 54 4.64 -4.18 4.89
CA VAL A 54 3.59 -4.74 4.02
C VAL A 54 2.22 -4.64 4.69
N ALA A 55 2.10 -4.96 5.98
CA ALA A 55 0.85 -4.84 6.72
C ALA A 55 0.31 -3.40 6.70
N GLN A 56 1.18 -2.40 6.90
CA GLN A 56 0.79 -0.98 6.83
C GLN A 56 0.27 -0.57 5.44
N VAL A 57 0.84 -1.12 4.36
CA VAL A 57 0.35 -0.87 2.99
C VAL A 57 -1.03 -1.49 2.78
N LEU A 58 -1.26 -2.71 3.30
CA LEU A 58 -2.55 -3.39 3.22
C LEU A 58 -3.63 -2.64 4.02
N ASP A 59 -3.34 -2.26 5.27
CA ASP A 59 -4.26 -1.48 6.11
C ASP A 59 -4.66 -0.17 5.42
N MET A 60 -3.72 0.51 4.76
CA MET A 60 -4.00 1.72 3.99
C MET A 60 -4.92 1.45 2.80
N ALA A 61 -4.69 0.36 2.07
CA ALA A 61 -5.51 -0.02 0.92
C ALA A 61 -6.93 -0.41 1.32
N GLU A 62 -7.12 -1.03 2.49
CA GLU A 62 -8.46 -1.34 3.03
C GLU A 62 -9.28 -0.09 3.32
N CYS A 63 -8.62 0.98 3.78
CA CYS A 63 -9.26 2.27 4.05
C CYS A 63 -9.45 3.12 2.78
N MET A 64 -9.24 2.60 1.56
CA MET A 64 -9.39 3.34 0.31
C MET A 64 -10.69 3.02 -0.44
N GLU A 65 -11.49 4.04 -0.67
CA GLU A 65 -12.69 3.97 -1.51
C GLU A 65 -12.46 4.65 -2.86
N PHE A 66 -12.83 3.96 -3.94
CA PHE A 66 -12.83 4.51 -5.29
C PHE A 66 -14.22 4.98 -5.71
N ASP A 67 -14.36 6.26 -6.08
CA ASP A 67 -15.66 6.83 -6.46
C ASP A 67 -15.97 6.75 -7.98
N GLY A 68 -15.14 6.03 -8.73
CA GLY A 68 -15.21 5.94 -10.19
C GLY A 68 -14.27 6.90 -10.93
N GLN A 69 -13.66 7.88 -10.26
CA GLN A 69 -12.65 8.77 -10.85
C GLN A 69 -11.45 9.05 -9.95
N LYS A 70 -11.63 9.02 -8.63
CA LYS A 70 -10.61 9.39 -7.66
C LYS A 70 -10.76 8.55 -6.39
N TYR A 71 -9.67 8.46 -5.63
CA TYR A 71 -9.68 7.74 -4.37
C TYR A 71 -10.03 8.66 -3.20
N TRP A 72 -10.60 8.07 -2.18
CA TRP A 72 -10.91 8.68 -0.89
C TRP A 72 -10.41 7.77 0.21
N LEU A 73 -9.97 8.36 1.33
CA LEU A 73 -9.64 7.61 2.53
C LEU A 73 -10.83 7.65 3.48
N THR A 74 -11.33 6.48 3.84
CA THR A 74 -12.38 6.28 4.82
C THR A 74 -11.79 5.65 6.07
N ASP A 75 -11.73 6.43 7.13
CA ASP A 75 -11.56 5.96 8.49
C ASP A 75 -12.90 6.16 9.22
N ASP A 76 -13.20 5.39 10.26
CA ASP A 76 -14.52 5.27 10.92
C ASP A 76 -15.20 6.61 11.27
N LEU A 77 -14.39 7.68 11.39
CA LEU A 77 -14.83 9.03 11.76
C LEU A 77 -14.54 10.09 10.68
N ARG A 78 -13.80 9.77 9.62
CA ARG A 78 -13.26 10.75 8.67
C ARG A 78 -13.23 10.23 7.24
N HIS A 79 -13.86 11.00 6.35
CA HIS A 79 -13.76 10.82 4.90
C HIS A 79 -12.84 11.90 4.31
N THR A 80 -11.62 11.53 3.98
CA THR A 80 -10.53 12.46 3.62
C THR A 80 -10.16 12.31 2.16
N GLY A 81 -9.85 13.42 1.48
CA GLY A 81 -9.47 13.42 0.06
C GLY A 81 -10.06 14.61 -0.70
N PRO A 82 -10.22 14.49 -2.04
CA PRO A 82 -9.91 13.31 -2.86
C PRO A 82 -8.43 13.20 -3.26
N TYR A 83 -8.00 12.00 -3.64
CA TYR A 83 -6.64 11.65 -4.06
C TYR A 83 -6.59 11.23 -5.53
N CYS A 84 -5.46 11.50 -6.18
CA CYS A 84 -5.26 11.22 -7.59
C CYS A 84 -5.14 9.72 -7.85
N GLN A 85 -6.10 9.17 -8.61
CA GLN A 85 -6.08 7.75 -9.00
C GLN A 85 -4.78 7.38 -9.72
N LEU A 86 -4.38 8.15 -10.74
CA LEU A 86 -3.25 7.78 -11.60
C LEU A 86 -1.90 7.79 -10.89
N CYS A 87 -1.67 8.71 -9.95
CA CYS A 87 -0.43 8.72 -9.17
C CYS A 87 -0.39 7.54 -8.19
N TYR A 88 -1.55 7.14 -7.66
CA TYR A 88 -1.63 6.00 -6.76
C TYR A 88 -1.46 4.68 -7.52
N ASP A 89 -2.22 4.45 -8.60
CA ASP A 89 -2.18 3.20 -9.37
C ASP A 89 -0.81 2.94 -10.00
N ARG A 90 -0.10 4.00 -10.44
CA ARG A 90 1.21 3.86 -11.10
C ARG A 90 2.37 3.81 -10.12
N ASP A 91 2.38 4.70 -9.14
CA ASP A 91 3.57 4.98 -8.32
C ASP A 91 3.33 4.71 -6.81
N GLY A 92 2.12 4.31 -6.40
CA GLY A 92 1.75 4.18 -4.99
C GLY A 92 1.62 5.51 -4.24
N LEU A 93 1.54 6.63 -4.95
CA LEU A 93 1.58 7.98 -4.35
C LEU A 93 0.17 8.56 -4.12
N LEU A 94 -0.19 8.75 -2.85
CA LEU A 94 -1.42 9.42 -2.42
C LEU A 94 -1.35 10.95 -2.59
N MET A 95 -1.42 11.41 -3.83
CA MET A 95 -1.42 12.84 -4.15
C MET A 95 -2.79 13.47 -3.94
N ARG A 96 -2.92 14.35 -2.95
CA ARG A 96 -4.18 15.08 -2.70
C ARG A 96 -4.52 16.02 -3.86
N LEU A 97 -5.70 15.84 -4.43
CA LEU A 97 -6.18 16.69 -5.52
C LEU A 97 -6.56 18.07 -4.99
N GLN A 98 -6.22 19.09 -5.77
CA GLN A 98 -6.49 20.49 -5.44
C GLN A 98 -7.82 20.93 -6.05
N LYS A 99 -8.68 21.52 -5.23
CA LYS A 99 -9.99 22.00 -5.69
C LYS A 99 -9.81 23.22 -6.59
N GLN A 100 -10.41 23.15 -7.78
CA GLN A 100 -10.60 24.28 -8.68
C GLN A 100 -12.11 24.58 -8.77
N GLN A 101 -12.50 25.62 -9.53
CA GLN A 101 -13.90 26.07 -9.57
C GLN A 101 -14.91 24.98 -10.00
N ARG A 102 -14.54 24.08 -10.92
CA ARG A 102 -15.44 23.05 -11.46
C ARG A 102 -14.84 21.65 -11.51
N HIS A 103 -13.60 21.50 -11.06
CA HIS A 103 -12.85 20.26 -11.19
C HIS A 103 -11.78 20.17 -10.10
N TRP A 104 -11.19 19.00 -10.00
CA TRP A 104 -10.06 18.68 -9.14
C TRP A 104 -8.82 18.52 -10.02
N LYS A 105 -7.66 19.04 -9.59
CA LYS A 105 -6.41 18.94 -10.35
C LYS A 105 -5.30 18.32 -9.52
N CYS A 106 -4.58 17.37 -10.09
CA CYS A 106 -3.36 16.81 -9.49
C CYS A 106 -2.17 17.73 -9.78
N GLN A 107 -1.38 18.06 -8.75
CA GLN A 107 -0.15 18.85 -8.92
C GLN A 107 1.06 18.01 -9.36
N CYS A 108 1.02 16.69 -9.13
CA CYS A 108 2.11 15.78 -9.54
C CYS A 108 2.02 15.44 -11.04
N CYS A 109 0.89 14.86 -11.49
CA CYS A 109 0.73 14.43 -12.89
C CYS A 109 -0.06 15.40 -13.77
N GLY A 110 -0.63 16.48 -13.21
CA GLY A 110 -1.39 17.48 -13.96
C GLY A 110 -2.82 17.08 -14.35
N ASN A 111 -3.23 15.82 -14.13
CA ASN A 111 -4.56 15.34 -14.51
C ASN A 111 -5.71 16.04 -13.79
N VAL A 112 -6.85 16.07 -14.48
CA VAL A 112 -8.06 16.78 -14.07
C VAL A 112 -9.21 15.79 -13.89
N PHE A 113 -9.93 15.91 -12.78
CA PHE A 113 -11.03 15.03 -12.38
C PHE A 113 -12.30 15.85 -12.13
N VAL A 114 -13.46 15.30 -12.43
CA VAL A 114 -14.74 16.04 -12.34
C VAL A 114 -15.12 16.25 -10.87
N ASP A 115 -15.55 17.47 -10.54
CA ASP A 115 -16.23 17.72 -9.26
C ASP A 115 -17.73 17.45 -9.42
N THR A 116 -18.17 16.24 -9.05
CA THR A 116 -19.57 15.80 -9.14
C THR A 116 -20.53 16.68 -8.35
N LYS A 117 -20.06 17.40 -7.32
CA LYS A 117 -20.87 18.38 -6.58
C LYS A 117 -21.12 19.64 -7.41
N ALA A 118 -20.10 20.17 -8.08
CA ALA A 118 -20.21 21.36 -8.95
C ALA A 118 -21.09 21.10 -10.20
N VAL A 119 -21.07 19.88 -10.73
CA VAL A 119 -21.93 19.49 -11.86
C VAL A 119 -23.41 19.49 -11.49
N LYS A 120 -23.77 19.05 -10.28
CA LYS A 120 -25.16 19.07 -9.81
C LYS A 120 -25.69 20.50 -9.63
N GLU A 121 -24.89 21.42 -9.10
CA GLU A 121 -25.28 22.83 -8.94
C GLU A 121 -25.53 23.55 -10.28
N THR A 122 -24.76 23.21 -11.32
CA THR A 122 -24.94 23.79 -12.66
C THR A 122 -26.13 23.20 -13.41
N ALA A 123 -26.49 21.92 -13.17
CA ALA A 123 -27.70 21.31 -13.71
C ALA A 123 -28.98 21.88 -13.08
N VAL A 124 -28.98 22.11 -11.75
CA VAL A 124 -30.12 22.73 -11.04
C VAL A 124 -30.35 24.18 -11.49
N LYS A 125 -29.28 24.92 -11.81
CA LYS A 125 -29.39 26.30 -12.35
C LYS A 125 -29.77 26.38 -13.84
N ARG A 126 -29.75 25.25 -14.56
CA ARG A 126 -30.11 25.13 -15.99
C ARG A 126 -31.43 24.39 -16.16
N SER A 127 -32.46 24.73 -15.36
CA SER A 127 -33.84 24.43 -15.72
C SER A 127 -34.19 25.21 -17.00
N PHE A 128 -33.88 24.62 -18.15
CA PHE A 128 -34.31 25.13 -19.44
C PHE A 128 -35.84 25.02 -19.54
N PRO A 129 -36.54 25.98 -20.18
CA PRO A 129 -37.95 25.81 -20.49
C PRO A 129 -38.10 24.57 -21.38
N VAL A 130 -39.13 23.75 -21.08
CA VAL A 130 -39.46 22.53 -21.81
C VAL A 130 -39.44 22.81 -23.32
N ALA A 131 -38.47 22.23 -24.03
CA ALA A 131 -38.40 22.36 -25.47
C ALA A 131 -39.56 21.59 -26.11
N VAL A 132 -40.32 22.27 -26.96
CA VAL A 132 -41.39 21.67 -27.79
C VAL A 132 -40.80 20.49 -28.58
N PRO A 133 -41.47 19.32 -28.63
CA PRO A 133 -40.94 18.16 -29.35
C PRO A 133 -40.74 18.51 -30.82
N ARG A 134 -39.51 18.39 -31.31
CA ARG A 134 -39.25 18.51 -32.75
C ARG A 134 -39.72 17.22 -33.42
N PRO A 135 -40.41 17.30 -34.57
CA PRO A 135 -40.82 16.10 -35.29
C PRO A 135 -39.59 15.28 -35.69
N PRO A 136 -39.69 13.94 -35.64
CA PRO A 136 -38.57 13.07 -36.01
C PRO A 136 -38.23 13.27 -37.49
N ILE A 137 -36.92 13.33 -37.76
CA ILE A 137 -36.39 13.43 -39.12
C ILE A 137 -36.62 12.06 -39.80
N PRO A 138 -37.35 11.98 -40.92
CA PRO A 138 -37.59 10.72 -41.60
C PRO A 138 -36.28 10.18 -42.19
N LEU A 139 -35.94 8.94 -41.84
CA LEU A 139 -34.68 8.30 -42.25
C LEU A 139 -34.69 7.79 -43.71
N PHE A 140 -35.82 7.87 -44.41
CA PHE A 140 -35.92 7.56 -45.83
C PHE A 140 -36.92 8.50 -46.50
N MET A 141 -36.45 9.24 -47.52
CA MET A 141 -37.32 9.95 -48.44
C MET A 141 -37.71 8.97 -49.56
N LYS A 142 -39.02 8.91 -49.89
CA LYS A 142 -39.50 8.27 -51.11
C LYS A 142 -39.11 9.10 -52.33
#